data_AF-A0A437R503-F1
#
_entry.id   AF-A0A437R503-F1
#
_cell.length_a   1.000
_cell.length_b   1.000
_cell.length_c   1.000
_cell.angle_alpha   90.00
_cell.angle_beta   90.00
_cell.angle_gamma   90.00
#
_symmetry.space_group_name_H-M   'P 1'
#
loop_
_entity.id
_entity.type
_entity.pdbx_description
1 polymer ?
#
loop_
_entity_poly.entity_id
_entity_poly.type
_entity_poly.pdbx_seq_one_letter_code
_entity_poly.pdbx_strand_id
1 'polypeptide(L)'
;MMLKSIAIATLLFSTGAIAADKTTSMSVEEFQQSHVIQNCGYWVEREIEVCDERVVYDNEAYKQCNYNRTYTTSPSMFPTTYSISMAVNAQCYNDKTLGVPGHTPHAVYALSGEEIKYRQVSRTERYNCRIETRMVWVPGNPRTCGNPDY
;
A
#
# COMPACT_ATOMS: atom_id res chain seq x y z
N MET A 1 -51.91 17.84 58.28
CA MET A 1 -51.23 17.36 59.50
C MET A 1 -51.34 15.83 59.54
N MET A 2 -50.29 15.13 59.07
CA MET A 2 -49.97 13.70 59.26
C MET A 2 -48.47 13.60 58.91
N LEU A 3 -47.56 13.59 59.90
CA LEU A 3 -46.96 12.46 60.65
C LEU A 3 -46.07 11.51 59.82
N LYS A 4 -44.88 11.29 60.40
CA LYS A 4 -44.01 10.09 60.35
C LYS A 4 -43.05 9.98 59.15
N SER A 5 -41.84 9.48 59.28
CA SER A 5 -41.00 9.05 60.41
C SER A 5 -39.57 8.92 59.85
N ILE A 6 -38.57 9.22 60.66
CA ILE A 6 -37.15 9.05 60.35
C ILE A 6 -36.85 7.55 60.36
N ALA A 7 -36.25 7.04 59.27
CA ALA A 7 -35.69 5.70 59.21
C ALA A 7 -34.21 5.79 58.79
N ILE A 8 -33.36 5.34 59.72
CA ILE A 8 -31.91 5.14 59.59
C ILE A 8 -31.70 3.95 58.65
N ALA A 9 -31.02 4.16 57.52
CA ALA A 9 -30.65 3.08 56.62
C ALA A 9 -29.29 2.50 57.05
N THR A 10 -29.34 1.28 57.59
CA THR A 10 -28.21 0.41 57.89
C THR A 10 -27.45 0.05 56.62
N LEU A 11 -26.12 0.19 56.66
CA LEU A 11 -25.19 -0.36 55.67
C LEU A 11 -25.34 -1.89 55.60
N LEU A 12 -25.69 -2.40 54.42
CA LEU A 12 -25.56 -3.81 54.06
C LEU A 12 -24.36 -3.97 53.13
N PHE A 13 -23.28 -4.53 53.67
CA PHE A 13 -22.19 -5.09 52.89
C PHE A 13 -22.70 -6.36 52.19
N SER A 14 -22.99 -6.27 50.89
CA SER A 14 -23.19 -7.46 50.06
C SER A 14 -21.81 -8.01 49.66
N THR A 15 -21.39 -9.07 50.33
CA THR A 15 -20.29 -9.94 49.89
C THR A 15 -20.64 -10.50 48.50
N GLY A 16 -19.95 -10.00 47.47
CA GLY A 16 -19.99 -10.62 46.14
C GLY A 16 -19.43 -12.03 46.24
N ALA A 17 -20.28 -13.03 45.95
CA ALA A 17 -19.84 -14.40 45.81
C ALA A 17 -18.84 -14.46 44.65
N ILE A 18 -17.62 -14.92 44.94
CA ILE A 18 -16.63 -15.26 43.92
C ILE A 18 -17.22 -16.47 43.19
N ALA A 19 -17.67 -16.26 41.95
CA ALA A 19 -18.02 -17.36 41.07
C ALA A 19 -16.72 -18.18 40.87
N ALA A 20 -16.75 -19.44 41.30
CA ALA A 20 -15.69 -20.37 40.99
C ALA A 20 -15.64 -20.52 39.47
N ASP A 21 -14.60 -19.98 38.83
CA ASP A 21 -14.28 -20.26 37.44
C ASP A 21 -14.04 -21.77 37.33
N LYS A 22 -15.05 -22.48 36.86
CA LYS A 22 -14.93 -23.88 36.53
C LYS A 22 -14.16 -23.94 35.21
N THR A 23 -12.83 -23.97 35.30
CA THR A 23 -11.95 -24.17 34.15
C THR A 23 -12.26 -25.55 33.58
N THR A 24 -13.14 -25.58 32.59
CA THR A 24 -13.49 -26.80 31.88
C THR A 24 -12.40 -26.99 30.84
N SER A 25 -11.48 -27.93 31.10
CA SER A 25 -10.43 -28.27 30.14
C SER A 25 -11.07 -28.91 28.92
N MET A 26 -11.01 -28.21 27.79
CA MET A 26 -11.41 -28.71 26.48
C MET A 26 -10.17 -29.31 25.81
N SER A 27 -10.30 -30.46 25.15
CA SER A 27 -9.16 -31.00 24.39
C SER A 27 -8.84 -30.13 23.17
N VAL A 28 -7.62 -30.23 22.65
CA VAL A 28 -7.23 -29.50 21.43
C VAL A 28 -8.13 -29.92 20.26
N GLU A 29 -8.53 -31.19 20.19
CA GLU A 29 -9.48 -31.67 19.18
C GLU A 29 -10.89 -31.07 19.35
N GLU A 30 -11.38 -30.91 20.58
CA GLU A 30 -12.69 -30.28 20.86
C GLU A 30 -12.70 -28.76 20.56
N PHE A 31 -11.58 -28.08 20.79
CA PHE A 31 -11.42 -26.67 20.40
C PHE A 31 -11.44 -26.52 18.88
N GLN A 32 -10.73 -27.39 18.17
CA GLN A 32 -10.70 -27.41 16.70
C GLN A 32 -12.09 -27.73 16.12
N GLN A 33 -12.82 -28.70 16.67
CA GLN A 33 -14.16 -29.04 16.17
C GLN A 33 -15.20 -27.95 16.40
N SER A 34 -15.13 -27.22 17.53
CA SER A 34 -16.09 -26.15 17.85
C SER A 34 -15.89 -24.86 17.06
N HIS A 35 -14.64 -24.52 16.69
CA HIS A 35 -14.33 -23.26 16.00
C HIS A 35 -14.29 -23.38 14.47
N VAL A 36 -14.09 -24.57 13.90
CA VAL A 36 -13.93 -24.78 12.45
C VAL A 36 -15.26 -24.68 11.67
N ILE A 37 -16.41 -24.88 12.33
CA ILE A 37 -17.72 -24.92 11.63
C ILE A 37 -18.40 -23.54 11.56
N GLN A 38 -17.97 -22.54 12.35
CA GLN A 38 -18.61 -21.22 12.38
C GLN A 38 -17.75 -20.04 11.92
N ASN A 39 -16.42 -20.19 11.78
CA ASN A 39 -15.55 -19.14 11.24
C ASN A 39 -14.59 -19.73 10.21
N CYS A 40 -14.71 -19.29 8.96
CA CYS A 40 -14.14 -19.95 7.79
C CYS A 40 -12.65 -19.66 7.59
N GLY A 41 -11.84 -20.14 8.52
CA GLY A 41 -10.39 -20.05 8.57
C GLY A 41 -9.89 -20.29 9.99
N TYR A 42 -8.58 -20.30 10.17
CA TYR A 42 -7.98 -20.47 11.48
C TYR A 42 -6.76 -19.58 11.62
N TRP A 43 -6.51 -19.11 12.84
CA TRP A 43 -5.26 -18.45 13.17
C TRP A 43 -4.19 -19.51 13.44
N VAL A 44 -3.02 -19.35 12.85
CA VAL A 44 -1.87 -20.20 13.11
C VAL A 44 -0.63 -19.34 13.31
N GLU A 45 0.21 -19.73 14.26
CA GLU A 45 1.53 -19.13 14.44
C GLU A 45 2.45 -19.55 13.30
N ARG A 46 3.07 -18.57 12.65
CA ARG A 46 4.09 -18.80 11.63
C ARG A 46 5.27 -17.90 11.86
N GLU A 47 6.45 -18.43 11.58
CA GLU A 47 7.64 -17.61 11.39
C GLU A 47 7.50 -16.83 10.09
N ILE A 48 7.54 -15.51 10.20
CA ILE A 48 7.51 -14.60 9.07
C ILE A 48 8.70 -13.65 9.14
N GLU A 49 9.23 -13.28 7.97
CA GLU A 49 10.22 -12.23 7.89
C GLU A 49 9.53 -10.86 7.94
N VAL A 50 9.92 -10.06 8.94
CA VAL A 50 9.48 -8.68 9.11
C VAL A 50 10.68 -7.78 8.91
N CYS A 51 10.59 -6.81 8.00
CA CYS A 51 11.62 -5.79 7.81
C CYS A 51 11.02 -4.41 8.09
N ASP A 52 11.86 -3.51 8.59
CA ASP A 52 11.53 -2.09 8.62
C ASP A 52 11.76 -1.51 7.22
N GLU A 53 10.99 -0.49 6.85
CA GLU A 53 11.10 0.19 5.55
C GLU A 53 11.51 1.64 5.74
N ARG A 54 12.42 2.12 4.89
CA ARG A 54 12.79 3.54 4.82
C ARG A 54 12.76 4.03 3.38
N VAL A 55 12.47 5.31 3.24
CA VAL A 55 12.64 6.01 1.96
C VAL A 55 14.08 6.49 1.86
N VAL A 56 14.77 6.06 0.81
CA VAL A 56 16.10 6.55 0.43
C VAL A 56 16.02 7.33 -0.87
N TYR A 57 16.93 8.28 -1.06
CA TYR A 57 17.00 9.10 -2.26
C TYR A 57 18.27 8.75 -3.02
N ASP A 58 18.09 8.24 -4.24
CA ASP A 58 19.19 7.92 -5.14
C ASP A 58 19.26 8.93 -6.28
N ASN A 59 20.48 9.23 -6.74
CA ASN A 59 20.69 10.02 -7.94
C ASN A 59 20.61 9.11 -9.16
N GLU A 60 19.51 9.21 -9.90
CA GLU A 60 19.35 8.52 -11.17
C GLU A 60 19.80 9.42 -12.32
N ALA A 61 20.79 8.94 -13.07
CA ALA A 61 21.20 9.59 -14.31
C ALA A 61 20.14 9.39 -15.41
N TYR A 62 19.89 10.42 -16.20
CA TYR A 62 19.08 10.34 -17.41
C TYR A 62 19.71 11.19 -18.52
N LYS A 63 19.43 10.83 -19.78
CA LYS A 63 19.85 11.62 -20.93
C LYS A 63 18.74 12.62 -21.27
N GLN A 64 19.09 13.89 -21.43
CA GLN A 64 18.22 14.90 -21.98
C GLN A 64 18.63 15.21 -23.42
N CYS A 65 17.70 14.98 -24.35
CA CYS A 65 17.84 15.38 -25.75
C CYS A 65 17.17 16.75 -25.92
N ASN A 66 17.93 17.75 -26.36
CA ASN A 66 17.44 19.09 -26.62
C ASN A 66 17.29 19.29 -28.13
N TYR A 67 16.18 19.91 -28.53
CA TYR A 67 15.81 20.09 -29.92
C TYR A 67 15.41 21.54 -30.20
N ASN A 68 15.75 22.00 -31.40
CA ASN A 68 15.32 23.28 -31.94
C ASN A 68 14.31 23.06 -33.06
N ARG A 69 13.21 23.82 -33.04
CA ARG A 69 12.15 23.76 -34.05
C ARG A 69 12.70 24.26 -35.37
N THR A 70 12.70 23.40 -36.39
CA THR A 70 13.10 23.76 -37.76
C THR A 70 11.92 24.20 -38.60
N TYR A 71 10.72 23.65 -38.32
CA TYR A 71 9.51 23.98 -39.05
C TYR A 71 8.26 23.78 -38.19
N THR A 72 7.22 24.58 -38.44
CA THR A 72 5.89 24.33 -37.92
C THR A 72 4.81 25.01 -38.75
N THR A 73 3.61 24.43 -38.72
CA THR A 73 2.40 25.02 -39.29
C THR A 73 1.63 25.88 -38.28
N SER A 74 1.99 25.84 -36.99
CA SER A 74 1.34 26.64 -35.94
C SER A 74 2.36 27.10 -34.88
N PRO A 75 3.01 28.26 -35.08
CA PRO A 75 4.06 28.76 -34.19
C PRO A 75 3.62 29.04 -32.75
N SER A 76 2.33 29.30 -32.53
CA SER A 76 1.74 29.56 -31.21
C SER A 76 1.49 28.28 -30.41
N MET A 77 1.34 27.13 -31.08
CA MET A 77 1.08 25.84 -30.43
C MET A 77 2.36 25.11 -30.04
N PHE A 78 3.39 25.24 -30.87
CA PHE A 78 4.64 24.50 -30.69
C PHE A 78 5.74 25.45 -30.22
N PRO A 79 6.49 25.15 -29.16
CA PRO A 79 7.60 26.01 -28.73
C PRO A 79 8.79 25.97 -29.70
N THR A 80 9.64 27.01 -29.70
CA THR A 80 10.87 27.06 -30.50
C THR A 80 11.91 26.03 -30.06
N THR A 81 11.89 25.65 -28.79
CA THR A 81 12.75 24.61 -28.20
C THR A 81 11.90 23.50 -27.61
N TYR A 82 12.41 22.29 -27.62
CA TYR A 82 11.74 21.11 -27.09
C TYR A 82 12.77 20.16 -26.50
N SER A 83 12.45 19.53 -25.37
CA SER A 83 13.38 18.62 -24.70
C SER A 83 12.66 17.34 -24.29
N ILE A 84 13.36 16.21 -24.42
CA ILE A 84 12.88 14.90 -23.97
C ILE A 84 13.91 14.31 -23.01
N SER A 85 13.43 13.81 -21.87
CA SER A 85 14.22 12.98 -20.97
C SER A 85 14.03 11.50 -21.30
N MET A 86 15.12 10.76 -21.37
CA MET A 86 15.12 9.32 -21.67
C MET A 86 16.20 8.59 -20.87
N ALA A 87 16.17 7.26 -20.89
CA ALA A 87 17.19 6.45 -20.26
C ALA A 87 18.60 6.82 -20.78
N VAL A 88 19.63 6.72 -19.94
CA VAL A 88 21.00 7.13 -20.29
C VAL A 88 21.51 6.47 -21.57
N ASN A 89 21.15 5.20 -21.78
CA ASN A 89 21.59 4.41 -22.93
C ASN A 89 20.67 4.56 -24.16
N ALA A 90 19.60 5.35 -24.06
CA ALA A 90 18.73 5.61 -25.20
C ALA A 90 19.40 6.56 -26.20
N GLN A 91 19.04 6.39 -27.48
CA GLN A 91 19.54 7.22 -28.56
C GLN A 91 18.62 8.43 -28.77
N CYS A 92 19.21 9.63 -28.82
CA CYS A 92 18.52 10.80 -29.33
C CYS A 92 18.50 10.71 -30.86
N TYR A 93 17.31 10.68 -31.44
CA TYR A 93 17.17 10.77 -32.90
C TYR A 93 17.44 12.21 -33.34
N ASN A 94 18.05 12.36 -34.53
CA ASN A 94 18.40 13.67 -35.10
C ASN A 94 17.17 14.55 -35.36
N ASP A 95 16.03 13.93 -35.64
CA ASP A 95 14.78 14.61 -35.93
C ASP A 95 13.64 14.08 -35.05
N LYS A 96 12.72 15.00 -34.72
CA LYS A 96 11.46 14.67 -34.07
C LYS A 96 10.33 15.44 -34.73
N THR A 97 9.26 14.72 -35.06
CA THR A 97 8.01 15.31 -35.52
C THR A 97 6.97 15.18 -34.42
N LEU A 98 6.33 16.30 -34.07
CA LEU A 98 5.16 16.33 -33.20
C LEU A 98 3.91 16.59 -34.05
N GLY A 99 2.84 15.85 -33.77
CA GLY A 99 1.65 15.79 -34.62
C GLY A 99 1.77 14.71 -35.70
N VAL A 100 0.78 14.64 -36.59
CA VAL A 100 0.76 13.69 -37.70
C VAL A 100 1.50 14.32 -38.90
N PRO A 101 2.56 13.71 -39.43
CA PRO A 101 3.22 14.20 -40.64
C PRO A 101 2.21 14.40 -41.78
N GLY A 102 2.27 15.56 -42.45
CA GLY A 102 1.36 15.89 -43.55
C GLY A 102 -0.03 16.40 -43.13
N HIS A 103 -0.35 16.44 -41.83
CA HIS A 103 -1.59 17.04 -41.32
C HIS A 103 -1.28 18.25 -40.43
N THR A 104 -2.13 19.27 -40.49
CA THR A 104 -2.02 20.44 -39.61
C THR A 104 -2.84 20.24 -38.34
N PRO A 105 -2.33 20.62 -37.15
CA PRO A 105 -1.03 21.25 -36.90
C PRO A 105 0.10 20.20 -36.66
N HIS A 106 1.30 20.48 -37.16
CA HIS A 106 2.52 19.71 -36.88
C HIS A 106 3.76 20.60 -36.76
N ALA A 107 4.81 20.05 -36.15
CA ALA A 107 6.11 20.69 -36.03
C ALA A 107 7.25 19.67 -36.19
N VAL A 108 8.33 20.12 -36.81
CA VAL A 108 9.58 19.36 -37.00
C VAL A 108 10.67 20.03 -36.19
N TYR A 109 11.45 19.20 -35.52
CA TYR A 109 12.50 19.56 -34.60
C TYR A 109 13.79 18.85 -34.98
N ALA A 110 14.91 19.57 -34.97
CA ALA A 110 16.24 19.00 -35.14
C ALA A 110 17.00 19.00 -33.81
N LEU A 111 17.76 17.93 -33.56
CA LEU A 111 18.58 17.77 -32.37
C LEU A 111 19.60 18.90 -32.31
N SER A 112 19.63 19.62 -31.20
CA SER A 112 20.56 20.72 -30.96
C SER A 112 21.63 20.37 -29.92
N GLY A 113 21.41 19.35 -29.10
CA GLY A 113 22.40 18.86 -28.15
C GLY A 113 21.89 17.74 -27.26
N GLU A 114 22.83 17.05 -26.64
CA GLU A 114 22.58 15.99 -25.66
C GLU A 114 23.35 16.31 -24.37
N GLU A 115 22.73 16.03 -23.23
CA GLU A 115 23.37 16.19 -21.93
C GLU A 115 22.94 15.08 -20.98
N ILE A 116 23.87 14.65 -20.10
CA ILE A 116 23.54 13.75 -19.00
C ILE A 116 23.20 14.60 -17.78
N LYS A 117 22.03 14.34 -17.20
CA LYS A 117 21.54 14.98 -15.99
C LYS A 117 21.24 13.96 -14.92
N TYR A 118 21.11 14.44 -13.69
CA TYR A 118 20.76 13.64 -12.53
C TYR A 118 19.46 14.15 -11.95
N ARG A 119 18.60 13.24 -11.51
CA ARG A 119 17.42 13.53 -10.70
C ARG A 119 17.44 12.67 -9.45
N GLN A 120 16.94 13.23 -8.35
CA GLN A 120 16.68 12.42 -7.17
C GLN A 120 15.41 11.60 -7.39
N VAL A 121 15.51 10.30 -7.15
CA VAL A 121 14.38 9.38 -7.13
C VAL A 121 14.27 8.74 -5.76
N SER A 122 13.07 8.70 -5.21
CA SER A 122 12.80 7.99 -3.97
C SER A 122 12.69 6.50 -4.24
N ARG A 123 13.37 5.68 -3.43
CA ARG A 123 13.20 4.23 -3.40
C ARG A 123 12.88 3.78 -1.99
N THR A 124 12.09 2.72 -1.88
CA THR A 124 11.84 2.05 -0.61
C THR A 124 12.89 0.96 -0.43
N GLU A 125 13.64 1.03 0.67
CA GLU A 125 14.63 0.02 1.06
C GLU A 125 14.13 -0.72 2.31
N ARG A 126 14.18 -2.05 2.26
CA ARG A 126 13.94 -2.93 3.42
C ARG A 126 15.24 -3.08 4.20
N TYR A 127 15.20 -2.86 5.51
CA TYR A 127 16.34 -3.02 6.41
C TYR A 127 15.90 -3.59 7.76
N ASN A 128 16.87 -3.99 8.59
CA ASN A 128 16.60 -4.56 9.92
C ASN A 128 15.59 -5.74 9.89
N CYS A 129 15.77 -6.63 8.91
CA CYS A 129 14.93 -7.80 8.74
C CYS A 129 15.16 -8.82 9.86
N ARG A 130 14.07 -9.33 10.42
CA ARG A 130 14.09 -10.33 11.49
C ARG A 130 12.95 -11.32 11.32
N ILE A 131 13.17 -12.54 11.79
CA ILE A 131 12.12 -13.55 11.86
C ILE A 131 11.33 -13.30 13.14
N GLU A 132 10.02 -13.13 13.00
CA GLU A 132 9.10 -13.05 14.13
C GLU A 132 8.07 -14.18 14.03
N THR A 133 7.67 -14.72 15.17
CA THR A 133 6.47 -15.57 15.24
C THR A 133 5.26 -14.66 15.30
N ARG A 134 4.38 -14.72 14.29
CA ARG A 134 3.12 -13.96 14.27
C ARG A 134 1.93 -14.88 14.04
N MET A 135 0.80 -14.48 14.62
CA MET A 135 -0.50 -15.07 14.30
C MET A 135 -0.94 -14.62 12.91
N VAL A 136 -1.11 -15.57 12.00
CA VAL A 136 -1.57 -15.35 10.63
C VAL A 136 -2.91 -16.05 10.44
N TRP A 137 -3.88 -15.32 9.88
CA TRP A 137 -5.17 -15.90 9.50
C TRP A 137 -4.98 -16.70 8.21
N VAL A 138 -5.21 -18.00 8.29
CA VAL A 138 -5.28 -18.87 7.12
C VAL A 138 -6.75 -18.98 6.73
N PRO A 139 -7.17 -18.41 5.60
CA PRO A 139 -8.55 -18.54 5.15
C PRO A 139 -8.87 -20.00 4.88
N GLY A 140 -10.06 -20.43 5.29
CA GLY A 140 -10.60 -21.76 4.98
C GLY A 140 -10.90 -21.89 3.49
N ASN A 141 -11.05 -23.12 3.00
CA ASN A 141 -11.41 -23.35 1.60
C ASN A 141 -12.83 -22.81 1.33
N PRO A 142 -13.00 -21.82 0.45
CA PRO A 142 -14.29 -21.18 0.20
C PRO A 142 -15.36 -22.17 -0.32
N ARG A 143 -14.96 -23.29 -0.95
CA ARG A 143 -15.91 -24.32 -1.43
C ARG A 143 -16.54 -25.15 -0.31
N THR A 144 -15.89 -25.25 0.85
CA THR A 144 -16.37 -26.02 2.01
C THR A 144 -16.89 -25.12 3.13
N CYS A 145 -16.64 -23.83 3.04
CA CYS A 145 -16.93 -22.84 4.06
C CYS A 145 -18.34 -22.23 3.99
N GLY A 146 -19.17 -22.65 3.04
CA GLY A 146 -20.50 -22.09 2.86
C GLY A 146 -20.42 -20.67 2.29
N ASN A 147 -20.98 -20.46 1.11
CA ASN A 147 -21.09 -19.13 0.53
C ASN A 147 -22.08 -18.31 1.39
N PRO A 148 -21.73 -17.15 1.96
CA PRO A 148 -22.68 -16.33 2.70
C PRO A 148 -23.73 -15.63 1.81
N ASP A 149 -23.65 -15.78 0.49
CA ASP A 149 -24.55 -15.15 -0.49
C ASP A 149 -25.77 -16.01 -0.91
N TYR A 150 -26.25 -16.92 -0.06
CA TYR A 150 -27.58 -17.55 -0.22
C TYR A 150 -28.30 -17.76 1.11
#